data_AF-X7Z3S4-F1
#
_entry.id   AF-X7Z3S4-F1
#
_cell.length_a   1.000
_cell.length_b   1.000
_cell.length_c   1.000
_cell.angle_alpha   90.00
_cell.angle_beta   90.00
_cell.angle_gamma   90.00
#
_symmetry.space_group_name_H-M   'P 1'
#
loop_
_entity.id
_entity.type
_entity.pdbx_description
1 polymer ?
#
loop_
_entity_poly.entity_id
_entity_poly.type
_entity_poly.pdbx_seq_one_letter_code
_entity_poly.pdbx_strand_id
1 'polypeptide(L)'
;MSGAVFREANRAQRVVQPCGQCHGRCGCRRAGLFLRPLVVFWLLASVAAISVIATLRIPADAIDHAVARGLRGAAGEQHRQPSRLAALLHNRRLATFAVAIVLFHFANAAMLPLVGQELALNNTHVGTTLMAACIVAAQAVMVPVAFITGARADRWGRKPIFLVAFAVLTLRGFLFPLSDDSHWLVGVQLLDGVGAGIFGALFPLVVSDVTQGTGRYNVSLGAVITAWGIGASLSNLVAGIVVVAFGYHAAFVSLGAIAAAGFALYLFAMPETRPAGEPLGAGVNGPS
;
A
#
# COMPACT_ATOMS: atom_id res chain seq x y z
N MET A 1 -20.40 -17.97 11.21
CA MET A 1 -20.40 -16.51 10.97
C MET A 1 -19.98 -16.09 9.55
N SER A 2 -19.31 -16.95 8.76
CA SER A 2 -18.88 -16.62 7.37
C SER A 2 -20.03 -16.49 6.34
N GLY A 3 -21.14 -17.20 6.53
CA GLY A 3 -22.27 -17.20 5.58
C GLY A 3 -23.26 -16.03 5.73
N ALA A 4 -23.13 -15.20 6.76
CA ALA A 4 -23.98 -14.02 6.96
C ALA A 4 -23.40 -12.79 6.22
N VAL A 5 -22.09 -12.57 6.35
CA VAL A 5 -21.36 -11.50 5.65
C VAL A 5 -21.41 -11.71 4.12
N PHE A 6 -21.25 -12.95 3.65
CA PHE A 6 -21.40 -13.27 2.23
C PHE A 6 -22.84 -13.07 1.74
N ARG A 7 -23.85 -13.34 2.58
CA ARG A 7 -25.26 -13.08 2.24
C ARG A 7 -25.58 -11.60 2.21
N GLU A 8 -25.02 -10.79 3.11
CA GLU A 8 -25.21 -9.33 3.12
C GLU A 8 -24.50 -8.63 1.96
N ALA A 9 -23.27 -9.03 1.62
CA ALA A 9 -22.57 -8.53 0.44
C ALA A 9 -23.36 -8.83 -0.86
N ASN A 10 -23.92 -10.04 -0.95
CA ASN A 10 -24.73 -10.48 -2.07
C ASN A 10 -26.15 -9.84 -2.07
N ARG A 11 -26.64 -9.36 -0.91
CA ARG A 11 -27.91 -8.61 -0.79
C ARG A 11 -27.73 -7.14 -1.17
N ALA A 12 -26.62 -6.51 -0.76
CA ALA A 12 -26.26 -5.15 -1.15
C ALA A 12 -26.03 -5.03 -2.67
N GLN A 13 -25.54 -6.08 -3.31
CA GLN A 13 -25.34 -6.11 -4.77
C GLN A 13 -26.60 -6.41 -5.58
N ARG A 14 -27.59 -7.12 -5.02
CA ARG A 14 -28.92 -7.25 -5.68
C ARG A 14 -29.66 -5.91 -5.77
N VAL A 15 -29.41 -4.99 -4.85
CA VAL A 15 -29.90 -3.60 -4.95
C VAL A 15 -29.17 -2.84 -6.09
N VAL A 16 -28.00 -3.31 -6.50
CA VAL A 16 -27.15 -2.71 -7.54
C VAL A 16 -27.20 -3.49 -8.88
N GLN A 17 -27.94 -4.58 -9.00
CA GLN A 17 -28.23 -5.21 -10.29
C GLN A 17 -29.71 -5.10 -10.64
N PRO A 18 -30.13 -4.16 -11.51
CA PRO A 18 -31.46 -4.28 -12.09
C PRO A 18 -31.46 -5.38 -13.16
N CYS A 19 -32.31 -6.38 -12.91
CA CYS A 19 -32.74 -7.47 -13.79
C CYS A 19 -32.47 -7.24 -15.29
N GLY A 20 -31.70 -8.14 -15.89
CA GLY A 20 -31.55 -8.30 -17.35
C GLY A 20 -32.80 -8.83 -18.05
N GLN A 21 -33.86 -9.21 -17.33
CA GLN A 21 -35.06 -9.84 -17.88
C GLN A 21 -36.33 -9.03 -17.55
N CYS A 22 -36.51 -7.86 -18.16
CA CYS A 22 -37.84 -7.29 -18.38
C CYS A 22 -37.87 -6.68 -19.78
N HIS A 23 -38.51 -7.41 -20.70
CA HIS A 23 -38.91 -6.96 -22.02
C HIS A 23 -39.87 -5.77 -21.88
N GLY A 24 -39.62 -4.68 -22.61
CA GLY A 24 -40.61 -3.64 -22.89
C GLY A 24 -40.52 -2.36 -22.06
N ARG A 25 -40.20 -1.26 -22.78
CA ARG A 25 -40.57 0.14 -22.50
C ARG A 25 -40.16 0.75 -21.15
N CYS A 26 -39.06 1.51 -21.13
CA CYS A 26 -39.00 2.87 -20.57
C CYS A 26 -37.60 3.49 -20.72
N GLY A 27 -37.53 4.72 -21.22
CA GLY A 27 -36.30 5.50 -21.47
C GLY A 27 -35.45 5.87 -20.24
N CYS A 28 -35.72 5.30 -19.07
CA CYS A 28 -34.93 5.50 -17.85
C CYS A 28 -33.65 4.64 -17.76
N ARG A 29 -33.39 3.74 -18.72
CA ARG A 29 -32.25 2.82 -18.65
C ARG A 29 -30.90 3.47 -18.99
N ARG A 30 -30.88 4.59 -19.71
CA ARG A 30 -29.62 5.32 -20.02
C ARG A 30 -29.12 6.13 -18.82
N ALA A 31 -29.98 6.77 -18.04
CA ALA A 31 -29.54 7.57 -16.90
C ALA A 31 -28.92 6.71 -15.78
N GLY A 32 -29.47 5.53 -15.51
CA GLY A 32 -28.99 4.64 -14.44
C GLY A 32 -27.60 4.01 -14.69
N LEU A 33 -27.19 3.80 -15.95
CA LEU A 33 -25.84 3.32 -16.27
C LEU A 33 -24.80 4.44 -16.30
N PHE A 34 -25.18 5.67 -16.65
CA PHE A 34 -24.27 6.82 -16.66
C PHE A 34 -24.05 7.43 -15.27
N LEU A 35 -25.04 7.43 -14.37
CA LEU A 35 -24.88 7.98 -13.02
C LEU A 35 -23.90 7.17 -12.14
N ARG A 36 -23.70 5.87 -12.41
CA ARG A 36 -22.97 4.95 -11.52
C ARG A 36 -21.46 5.21 -11.42
N PRO A 37 -20.71 5.41 -12.52
CA PRO A 37 -19.30 5.77 -12.42
C PRO A 37 -19.08 7.20 -11.90
N LEU A 38 -20.00 8.14 -12.19
CA LEU A 38 -19.93 9.55 -11.81
C LEU A 38 -19.92 9.77 -10.29
N VAL A 39 -20.64 8.94 -9.52
CA VAL A 39 -20.66 9.03 -8.05
C VAL A 39 -19.28 8.84 -7.44
N VAL A 40 -18.45 7.95 -8.01
CA VAL A 40 -17.09 7.70 -7.51
C VAL A 40 -16.22 8.96 -7.69
N PHE A 41 -16.35 9.65 -8.83
CA PHE A 41 -15.61 10.89 -9.07
C PHE A 41 -16.03 12.02 -8.11
N TRP A 42 -17.33 12.18 -7.86
CA TRP A 42 -17.81 13.17 -6.90
C TRP A 42 -17.38 12.85 -5.47
N LEU A 43 -17.43 11.58 -5.07
CA LEU A 43 -16.95 11.13 -3.76
C LEU A 43 -15.47 11.44 -3.56
N LEU A 44 -14.62 11.10 -4.55
CA LEU A 44 -13.20 11.42 -4.52
C LEU A 44 -12.95 12.94 -4.46
N ALA A 45 -13.69 13.72 -5.24
CA ALA A 45 -13.61 15.18 -5.21
C ALA A 45 -14.01 15.75 -3.85
N SER A 46 -15.05 15.22 -3.20
CA SER A 46 -15.47 15.64 -1.86
C SER A 46 -14.42 15.31 -0.80
N VAL A 47 -13.85 14.09 -0.81
CA VAL A 47 -12.77 13.71 0.13
C VAL A 47 -11.54 14.59 -0.07
N ALA A 48 -11.17 14.88 -1.33
CA ALA A 48 -10.07 15.78 -1.64
C ALA A 48 -10.36 17.21 -1.13
N ALA A 49 -11.56 17.74 -1.36
CA ALA A 49 -11.96 19.06 -0.86
C ALA A 49 -11.92 19.14 0.66
N ILE A 50 -12.43 18.12 1.36
CA ILE A 50 -12.36 18.02 2.83
C ILE A 50 -10.90 18.01 3.30
N SER A 51 -10.03 17.24 2.64
CA SER A 51 -8.60 17.18 2.96
C SER A 51 -7.91 18.54 2.76
N VAL A 52 -8.24 19.26 1.69
CA VAL A 52 -7.72 20.60 1.42
C VAL A 52 -8.19 21.59 2.49
N ILE A 53 -9.49 21.61 2.80
CA ILE A 53 -10.06 22.47 3.84
C ILE A 53 -9.42 22.16 5.20
N ALA A 54 -9.26 20.90 5.55
CA ALA A 54 -8.61 20.49 6.79
C ALA A 54 -7.16 20.97 6.85
N THR A 55 -6.42 20.87 5.75
CA THR A 55 -5.02 21.33 5.65
C THR A 55 -4.92 22.85 5.76
N LEU A 56 -5.80 23.59 5.10
CA LEU A 56 -5.83 25.06 5.17
C LEU A 56 -6.24 25.60 6.55
N ARG A 57 -6.88 24.76 7.38
CA ARG A 57 -7.21 25.10 8.77
C ARG A 57 -6.07 24.84 9.75
N ILE A 58 -4.96 24.25 9.31
CA ILE A 58 -3.79 24.05 10.18
C ILE A 58 -3.10 25.42 10.39
N PRO A 59 -2.98 25.91 11.63
CA PRO A 59 -2.32 27.18 11.92
C PRO A 59 -0.86 27.15 11.46
N ALA A 60 -0.41 28.17 10.71
CA ALA A 60 0.95 28.22 10.19
C ALA A 60 2.01 28.35 11.30
N ASP A 61 1.64 29.02 12.39
CA ASP A 61 2.44 29.20 13.61
C ASP A 61 2.61 27.90 14.42
N ALA A 62 1.78 26.89 14.18
CA ALA A 62 1.93 25.57 14.80
C ALA A 62 2.97 24.66 14.11
N ILE A 63 3.50 25.06 12.95
CA ILE A 63 4.40 24.22 12.14
C ILE A 63 5.87 24.61 12.38
N ASP A 64 6.59 23.79 13.15
CA ASP A 64 8.04 23.91 13.25
C ASP A 64 8.71 23.35 11.97
N HIS A 65 9.22 24.25 11.13
CA HIS A 65 9.91 23.89 9.87
C HIS A 65 11.24 23.14 10.06
N ALA A 66 11.91 23.26 11.21
CA ALA A 66 13.12 22.49 11.49
C ALA A 66 12.75 21.03 11.80
N VAL A 67 11.75 20.82 12.67
CA VAL A 67 11.22 19.49 12.98
C VAL A 67 10.61 18.84 11.75
N ALA A 68 9.83 19.58 10.96
CA ALA A 68 9.22 19.06 9.72
C ALA A 68 10.24 18.65 8.64
N ARG A 69 11.48 19.15 8.72
CA ARG A 69 12.59 18.73 7.86
C ARG A 69 13.39 17.56 8.43
N GLY A 70 13.10 17.13 9.66
CA GLY A 70 13.84 16.08 10.37
C GLY A 70 15.09 16.58 11.11
N LEU A 71 15.15 17.87 11.45
CA LEU A 71 16.22 18.49 12.24
C LEU A 71 15.79 18.56 13.71
N ARG A 72 15.92 17.45 14.46
CA ARG A 72 15.81 17.49 15.93
C ARG A 72 17.22 17.70 16.52
N GLY A 73 17.43 18.81 17.23
CA GLY A 73 18.65 19.08 18.00
C GLY A 73 19.72 19.98 17.34
N ALA A 74 19.54 20.44 16.11
CA ALA A 74 20.50 21.32 15.43
C ALA A 74 20.11 22.80 15.60
N ALA A 75 20.03 23.27 16.86
CA ALA A 75 19.98 24.69 17.15
C ALA A 75 21.38 25.30 16.93
N GLY A 76 21.71 25.71 15.70
CA GLY A 76 22.86 26.58 15.48
C GLY A 76 23.61 26.52 14.15
N GLU A 77 23.48 25.46 13.33
CA GLU A 77 24.30 25.38 12.11
C GLU A 77 23.60 25.94 10.87
N GLN A 78 24.26 26.93 10.27
CA GLN A 78 23.83 27.71 9.12
C GLN A 78 23.49 26.86 7.89
N HIS A 79 22.27 27.06 7.38
CA HIS A 79 21.79 26.89 6.01
C HIS A 79 22.80 26.31 5.00
N ARG A 80 22.84 24.97 4.87
CA ARG A 80 23.42 24.32 3.69
C ARG A 80 22.35 24.05 2.63
N GLN A 81 22.67 24.50 1.42
CA GLN A 81 21.86 24.56 0.20
C GLN A 81 20.85 23.40 0.01
N PRO A 82 19.69 23.65 -0.65
CA PRO A 82 18.79 22.60 -1.09
C PRO A 82 19.55 21.67 -2.06
N SER A 83 19.94 20.50 -1.56
CA SER A 83 20.87 19.63 -2.28
C SER A 83 20.12 18.70 -3.25
N ARG A 84 20.67 18.65 -4.46
CA ARG A 84 20.26 17.92 -5.67
C ARG A 84 19.84 16.48 -5.38
N LEU A 85 18.84 16.00 -6.12
CA LEU A 85 18.33 14.61 -6.14
C LEU A 85 19.47 13.55 -6.16
N ALA A 86 20.60 13.88 -6.83
CA ALA A 86 21.79 13.04 -6.92
C ALA A 86 22.51 12.76 -5.58
N ALA A 87 22.42 13.66 -4.60
CA ALA A 87 23.01 13.46 -3.28
C ALA A 87 22.19 12.47 -2.42
N LEU A 88 20.91 12.28 -2.74
CA LEU A 88 20.06 11.26 -2.09
C LEU A 88 20.40 9.85 -2.58
N LEU A 89 20.77 9.71 -3.85
CA LEU A 89 21.22 8.43 -4.43
C LEU A 89 22.56 7.95 -3.85
N HIS A 90 23.36 8.84 -3.25
CA HIS A 90 24.62 8.47 -2.58
C HIS A 90 24.42 7.79 -1.22
N ASN A 91 23.25 7.96 -0.57
CA ASN A 91 22.98 7.26 0.67
C ASN A 91 22.61 5.80 0.38
N ARG A 92 23.58 4.89 0.55
CA ARG A 92 23.42 3.45 0.28
C ARG A 92 22.20 2.85 0.97
N ARG A 93 21.84 3.29 2.18
CA ARG A 93 20.66 2.79 2.92
C ARG A 93 19.37 3.25 2.26
N LEU A 94 19.29 4.52 1.88
CA LEU A 94 18.12 5.07 1.18
C LEU A 94 17.95 4.46 -0.21
N ALA A 95 19.05 4.27 -0.94
CA ALA A 95 19.03 3.62 -2.25
C ALA A 95 18.60 2.15 -2.16
N THR A 96 19.15 1.40 -1.20
CA THR A 96 18.75 -0.01 -0.95
C THR A 96 17.27 -0.10 -0.59
N PHE A 97 16.80 0.80 0.30
CA PHE A 97 15.39 0.87 0.63
C PHE A 97 14.55 1.18 -0.61
N ALA A 98 14.89 2.20 -1.39
CA ALA A 98 14.17 2.56 -2.61
C ALA A 98 14.06 1.38 -3.60
N VAL A 99 15.15 0.64 -3.83
CA VAL A 99 15.14 -0.55 -4.69
C VAL A 99 14.24 -1.66 -4.10
N ALA A 100 14.30 -1.90 -2.79
CA ALA A 100 13.42 -2.86 -2.15
C ALA A 100 11.93 -2.47 -2.29
N ILE A 101 11.61 -1.18 -2.13
CA ILE A 101 10.26 -0.65 -2.32
C ILE A 101 9.80 -0.81 -3.78
N VAL A 102 10.68 -0.54 -4.75
CA VAL A 102 10.40 -0.80 -6.17
C VAL A 102 10.05 -2.27 -6.37
N LEU A 103 10.86 -3.21 -5.87
CA LEU A 103 10.61 -4.64 -6.02
C LEU A 103 9.30 -5.08 -5.34
N PHE A 104 9.03 -4.57 -4.13
CA PHE A 104 7.79 -4.87 -3.40
C PHE A 104 6.55 -4.44 -4.19
N HIS A 105 6.51 -3.18 -4.66
CA HIS A 105 5.36 -2.69 -5.43
C HIS A 105 5.31 -3.23 -6.84
N PHE A 106 6.46 -3.54 -7.43
CA PHE A 106 6.52 -4.24 -8.70
C PHE A 106 5.86 -5.62 -8.58
N ALA A 107 6.16 -6.38 -7.53
CA ALA A 107 5.52 -7.68 -7.32
C ALA A 107 4.03 -7.53 -6.96
N ASN A 108 3.65 -6.51 -6.18
CA ASN A 108 2.29 -6.40 -5.65
C ASN A 108 1.26 -5.80 -6.62
N ALA A 109 1.65 -4.78 -7.41
CA ALA A 109 0.69 -3.91 -8.09
C ALA A 109 -0.15 -4.62 -9.16
N ALA A 110 0.42 -5.56 -9.91
CA ALA A 110 -0.30 -6.31 -10.94
C ALA A 110 -1.12 -7.49 -10.39
N MET A 111 -0.84 -7.99 -9.18
CA MET A 111 -1.48 -9.22 -8.67
C MET A 111 -3.01 -9.10 -8.61
N LEU A 112 -3.53 -8.03 -8.01
CA LEU A 112 -4.98 -7.87 -7.87
C LEU A 112 -5.68 -7.64 -9.24
N PRO A 113 -5.18 -6.78 -10.13
CA PRO A 113 -5.68 -6.69 -11.51
C PRO A 113 -5.69 -8.03 -12.25
N LEU A 114 -4.62 -8.82 -12.17
CA LEU A 114 -4.52 -10.12 -12.83
C LEU A 114 -5.58 -11.10 -12.32
N VAL A 115 -5.76 -11.19 -11.00
CA VAL A 115 -6.83 -11.99 -10.38
C VAL A 115 -8.18 -11.57 -10.93
N GLY A 116 -8.45 -10.27 -11.01
CA GLY A 116 -9.70 -9.75 -11.56
C GLY A 116 -9.91 -10.10 -13.02
N GLN A 117 -8.85 -10.11 -13.84
CA GLN A 117 -8.92 -10.52 -15.24
C GLN A 117 -9.20 -12.02 -15.38
N GLU A 118 -8.49 -12.86 -14.64
CA GLU A 118 -8.67 -14.31 -14.66
C GLU A 118 -10.08 -14.73 -14.21
N LEU A 119 -10.58 -14.10 -13.14
CA LEU A 119 -11.96 -14.26 -12.66
C LEU A 119 -13.00 -13.80 -13.69
N ALA A 120 -12.74 -12.71 -14.40
CA ALA A 120 -13.66 -12.21 -15.42
C ALA A 120 -13.76 -13.15 -16.62
N LEU A 121 -12.67 -13.84 -16.97
CA LEU A 121 -12.66 -14.86 -18.02
C LEU A 121 -13.43 -16.12 -17.61
N ASN A 122 -13.30 -16.54 -16.36
CA ASN A 122 -13.92 -17.77 -15.87
C ASN A 122 -15.37 -17.58 -15.39
N ASN A 123 -15.74 -16.39 -14.91
CA ASN A 123 -17.04 -16.12 -14.27
C ASN A 123 -17.48 -14.64 -14.43
N THR A 124 -18.03 -14.31 -15.60
CA THR A 124 -18.42 -12.93 -16.01
C THR A 124 -19.40 -12.22 -15.06
N HIS A 125 -20.23 -12.96 -14.33
CA HIS A 125 -21.22 -12.39 -13.40
C HIS A 125 -20.71 -12.18 -11.97
N VAL A 126 -19.57 -12.76 -11.59
CA VAL A 126 -19.08 -12.80 -10.20
C VAL A 126 -17.79 -11.99 -10.01
N GLY A 127 -17.04 -11.74 -11.09
CA GLY A 127 -15.75 -11.05 -11.03
C GLY A 127 -15.78 -9.69 -10.33
N THR A 128 -16.72 -8.80 -10.68
CA THR A 128 -16.83 -7.47 -10.05
C THR A 128 -17.18 -7.56 -8.56
N THR A 129 -18.06 -8.50 -8.20
CA THR A 129 -18.46 -8.74 -6.81
C THR A 129 -17.29 -9.23 -5.98
N LEU A 130 -16.56 -10.21 -6.51
CA LEU A 130 -15.46 -10.82 -5.82
C LEU A 130 -14.28 -9.85 -5.68
N MET A 131 -14.01 -9.03 -6.70
CA MET A 131 -13.00 -7.98 -6.62
C MET A 131 -13.32 -6.95 -5.53
N ALA A 132 -14.59 -6.54 -5.41
CA ALA A 132 -15.01 -5.66 -4.31
C ALA A 132 -14.84 -6.33 -2.94
N ALA A 133 -15.20 -7.62 -2.82
CA ALA A 133 -15.02 -8.40 -1.60
C ALA A 133 -13.53 -8.53 -1.22
N CYS A 134 -12.67 -8.80 -2.20
CA CYS A 134 -11.21 -8.84 -2.07
C CYS A 134 -10.66 -7.52 -1.51
N ILE A 135 -11.07 -6.38 -2.07
CA ILE A 135 -10.64 -5.06 -1.58
C ILE A 135 -11.08 -4.87 -0.13
N VAL A 136 -12.36 -5.08 0.19
CA VAL A 136 -12.88 -4.90 1.55
C VAL A 136 -12.18 -5.84 2.55
N ALA A 137 -11.94 -7.10 2.15
CA ALA A 137 -11.24 -8.09 2.97
C ALA A 137 -9.81 -7.64 3.29
N ALA A 138 -9.05 -7.18 2.30
CA ALA A 138 -7.71 -6.63 2.53
C ALA A 138 -7.75 -5.43 3.50
N GLN A 139 -8.69 -4.50 3.31
CA GLN A 139 -8.81 -3.31 4.17
C GLN A 139 -9.16 -3.67 5.61
N ALA A 140 -10.00 -4.69 5.84
CA ALA A 140 -10.36 -5.17 7.17
C ALA A 140 -9.15 -5.70 7.95
N VAL A 141 -8.14 -6.26 7.26
CA VAL A 141 -6.87 -6.70 7.87
C VAL A 141 -5.86 -5.57 7.94
N MET A 142 -5.83 -4.70 6.95
CA MET A 142 -4.87 -3.59 6.86
C MET A 142 -4.94 -2.66 8.06
N VAL A 143 -6.14 -2.26 8.48
CA VAL A 143 -6.35 -1.31 9.60
C VAL A 143 -5.77 -1.83 10.93
N PRO A 144 -6.14 -3.02 11.44
CA PRO A 144 -5.59 -3.53 12.69
C PRO A 144 -4.08 -3.80 12.59
N VAL A 145 -3.59 -4.29 11.44
CA VAL A 145 -2.15 -4.53 11.24
C VAL A 145 -1.37 -3.21 11.27
N ALA A 146 -1.85 -2.15 10.63
CA ALA A 146 -1.24 -0.83 10.68
C ALA A 146 -1.19 -0.28 12.10
N PHE A 147 -2.27 -0.43 12.88
CA PHE A 147 -2.33 0.00 14.28
C PHE A 147 -1.31 -0.76 15.15
N ILE A 148 -1.30 -2.09 15.07
CA ILE A 148 -0.36 -2.93 15.84
C ILE A 148 1.08 -2.61 15.46
N THR A 149 1.35 -2.50 14.17
CA THR A 149 2.68 -2.24 13.64
C THR A 149 3.19 -0.88 14.07
N GLY A 150 2.40 0.18 13.91
CA GLY A 150 2.76 1.53 14.37
C GLY A 150 3.02 1.57 15.88
N ALA A 151 2.17 0.90 16.68
CA ALA A 151 2.32 0.88 18.13
C ALA A 151 3.46 -0.01 18.66
N ARG A 152 4.04 -0.90 17.82
CA ARG A 152 5.10 -1.86 18.22
C ARG A 152 6.40 -1.70 17.44
N ALA A 153 6.45 -0.83 16.43
CA ALA A 153 7.64 -0.59 15.60
C ALA A 153 8.90 -0.24 16.44
N ASP A 154 8.73 0.46 17.56
CA ASP A 154 9.82 0.79 18.49
C ASP A 154 10.30 -0.37 19.35
N ARG A 155 9.42 -1.33 19.67
CA ARG A 155 9.77 -2.49 20.48
C ARG A 155 10.41 -3.59 19.65
N TRP A 156 9.82 -3.90 18.50
CA TRP A 156 10.22 -5.03 17.66
C TRP A 156 11.32 -4.70 16.65
N GLY A 157 11.61 -3.41 16.43
CA GLY A 157 12.48 -2.98 15.34
C GLY A 157 11.74 -2.91 14.01
N ARG A 158 12.33 -2.24 13.02
CA ARG A 158 11.68 -1.99 11.73
C ARG A 158 11.96 -3.11 10.74
N LYS A 159 13.19 -3.63 10.74
CA LYS A 159 13.63 -4.67 9.80
C LYS A 159 12.81 -5.96 9.87
N PRO A 160 12.58 -6.58 11.04
CA PRO A 160 11.84 -7.85 11.09
C PRO A 160 10.38 -7.68 10.65
N ILE A 161 9.75 -6.55 10.97
CA ILE A 161 8.36 -6.30 10.55
C ILE A 161 8.26 -6.10 9.03
N PHE A 162 9.19 -5.34 8.42
CA PHE A 162 9.23 -5.21 6.97
C PHE A 162 9.50 -6.54 6.26
N LEU A 163 10.36 -7.40 6.83
CA LEU A 163 10.59 -8.75 6.31
C LEU A 163 9.32 -9.59 6.31
N VAL A 164 8.46 -9.46 7.33
CA VAL A 164 7.14 -10.12 7.34
C VAL A 164 6.30 -9.65 6.16
N ALA A 165 6.25 -8.35 5.84
CA ALA A 165 5.52 -7.88 4.67
C ALA A 165 6.03 -8.49 3.36
N PHE A 166 7.35 -8.55 3.16
CA PHE A 166 7.94 -9.20 1.98
C PHE A 166 7.66 -10.70 1.94
N ALA A 167 7.73 -11.40 3.08
CA ALA A 167 7.45 -12.83 3.15
C ALA A 167 5.99 -13.13 2.81
N VAL A 168 5.06 -12.33 3.35
CA VAL A 168 3.63 -12.44 3.07
C VAL A 168 3.35 -12.16 1.59
N LEU A 169 3.97 -11.15 1.00
CA LEU A 169 3.86 -10.86 -0.44
C LEU A 169 4.40 -11.99 -1.31
N THR A 170 5.54 -12.56 -0.93
CA THR A 170 6.15 -13.70 -1.63
C THR A 170 5.22 -14.91 -1.61
N LEU A 171 4.71 -15.24 -0.42
CA LEU A 171 3.74 -16.31 -0.24
C LEU A 171 2.47 -16.07 -1.07
N ARG A 172 1.96 -14.84 -1.08
CA ARG A 172 0.80 -14.44 -1.89
C ARG A 172 0.99 -14.76 -3.37
N GLY A 173 2.15 -14.41 -3.94
CA GLY A 173 2.46 -14.69 -5.35
C GLY A 173 2.46 -16.17 -5.71
N PHE A 174 2.89 -17.04 -4.79
CA PHE A 174 2.87 -18.49 -5.00
C PHE A 174 1.54 -19.16 -4.64
N LEU A 175 0.70 -18.55 -3.79
CA LEU A 175 -0.60 -19.09 -3.42
C LEU A 175 -1.68 -18.84 -4.47
N PHE A 176 -1.64 -17.71 -5.18
CA PHE A 176 -2.60 -17.39 -6.25
C PHE A 176 -2.76 -18.50 -7.30
N PRO A 177 -1.68 -19.04 -7.90
CA PRO A 177 -1.81 -20.05 -8.95
C PRO A 177 -2.31 -21.43 -8.46
N LEU A 178 -2.43 -21.66 -7.15
CA LEU A 178 -2.78 -22.99 -6.62
C LEU A 178 -4.27 -23.32 -6.70
N SER A 179 -5.14 -22.30 -6.80
CA SER A 179 -6.59 -22.52 -6.87
C SER A 179 -7.31 -21.28 -7.39
N ASP A 180 -8.27 -21.52 -8.29
CA ASP A 180 -9.15 -20.50 -8.87
C ASP A 180 -10.44 -20.31 -8.05
N ASP A 181 -10.56 -20.97 -6.89
CA ASP A 181 -11.73 -20.87 -6.05
C ASP A 181 -11.90 -19.46 -5.47
N SER A 182 -13.12 -18.95 -5.49
CA SER A 182 -13.41 -17.58 -5.07
C SER A 182 -13.11 -17.34 -3.58
N HIS A 183 -13.33 -18.34 -2.71
CA HIS A 183 -13.01 -18.23 -1.29
C HIS A 183 -11.50 -18.31 -1.06
N TRP A 184 -10.79 -19.10 -1.86
CA TRP A 184 -9.33 -19.14 -1.85
C TRP A 184 -8.73 -17.78 -2.18
N LEU A 185 -9.16 -17.16 -3.29
CA LEU A 185 -8.65 -15.86 -3.73
C LEU A 185 -8.90 -14.75 -2.70
N VAL A 186 -10.07 -14.74 -2.06
CA VAL A 186 -10.36 -13.81 -0.95
C VAL A 186 -9.46 -14.08 0.25
N GLY A 187 -9.21 -15.36 0.58
CA GLY A 187 -8.29 -15.75 1.65
C GLY A 187 -6.85 -15.28 1.39
N VAL A 188 -6.35 -15.49 0.18
CA VAL A 188 -5.05 -14.98 -0.27
C VAL A 188 -5.02 -13.44 -0.25
N GLN A 189 -6.13 -12.78 -0.50
CA GLN A 189 -6.22 -11.33 -0.47
C GLN A 189 -6.14 -10.74 0.96
N LEU A 190 -6.52 -11.49 2.00
CA LEU A 190 -6.30 -11.06 3.39
C LEU A 190 -4.82 -10.84 3.70
N LEU A 191 -3.93 -11.61 3.05
CA LEU A 191 -2.48 -11.50 3.18
C LEU A 191 -1.96 -10.15 2.65
N ASP A 192 -2.54 -9.63 1.56
CA ASP A 192 -2.21 -8.31 1.04
C ASP A 192 -2.49 -7.20 2.07
N GLY A 193 -3.58 -7.35 2.84
CA GLY A 193 -3.90 -6.45 3.94
C GLY A 193 -2.79 -6.38 4.99
N VAL A 194 -2.14 -7.50 5.30
CA VAL A 194 -0.99 -7.53 6.23
C VAL A 194 0.18 -6.73 5.67
N GLY A 195 0.56 -6.98 4.41
CA GLY A 195 1.64 -6.26 3.74
C GLY A 195 1.38 -4.76 3.67
N ALA A 196 0.17 -4.37 3.23
CA ALA A 196 -0.25 -2.97 3.12
C ALA A 196 -0.30 -2.27 4.48
N GLY A 197 -0.76 -2.94 5.54
CA GLY A 197 -0.83 -2.39 6.89
C GLY A 197 0.55 -2.13 7.48
N ILE A 198 1.47 -3.09 7.32
CA ILE A 198 2.88 -2.96 7.72
C ILE A 198 3.52 -1.78 6.97
N PHE A 199 3.37 -1.77 5.65
CA PHE A 199 3.97 -0.77 4.80
C PHE A 199 3.47 0.63 5.15
N GLY A 200 2.15 0.82 5.28
CA GLY A 200 1.54 2.11 5.57
C GLY A 200 2.03 2.74 6.88
N ALA A 201 2.33 1.92 7.89
CA ALA A 201 2.83 2.40 9.18
C ALA A 201 4.35 2.62 9.19
N LEU A 202 5.13 1.68 8.64
CA LEU A 202 6.60 1.70 8.77
C LEU A 202 7.32 2.52 7.70
N PHE A 203 6.72 2.69 6.52
CA PHE A 203 7.35 3.42 5.42
C PHE A 203 7.86 4.82 5.82
N PRO A 204 7.03 5.72 6.38
CA PRO A 204 7.52 7.04 6.80
C PRO A 204 8.53 6.96 7.95
N LEU A 205 8.41 5.97 8.85
CA LEU A 205 9.35 5.76 9.95
C LEU A 205 10.74 5.39 9.44
N VAL A 206 10.85 4.44 8.50
CA VAL A 206 12.15 4.03 7.93
C VAL A 206 12.79 5.19 7.15
N VAL A 207 12.00 5.95 6.38
CA VAL A 207 12.50 7.14 5.69
C VAL A 207 12.99 8.19 6.70
N SER A 208 12.26 8.42 7.78
CA SER A 208 12.66 9.30 8.87
C SER A 208 13.97 8.83 9.51
N ASP A 209 14.07 7.56 9.92
CA ASP A 209 15.26 6.99 10.56
C ASP A 209 16.51 7.11 9.67
N VAL A 210 16.38 6.90 8.36
CA VAL A 210 17.50 6.99 7.41
C VAL A 210 17.91 8.43 7.08
N THR A 211 17.02 9.40 7.32
CA THR A 211 17.23 10.82 6.96
C THR A 211 17.33 11.75 8.18
N GLN A 212 17.25 11.19 9.39
CA GLN A 212 17.32 11.95 10.64
C GLN A 212 18.60 12.78 10.72
N GLY A 213 18.47 14.04 11.14
CA GLY A 213 19.59 14.97 11.29
C GLY A 213 20.11 15.56 9.97
N THR A 214 19.63 15.10 8.81
CA THR A 214 20.09 15.61 7.51
C THR A 214 19.29 16.80 6.98
N GLY A 215 18.07 17.02 7.51
CA GLY A 215 17.13 18.02 6.98
C GLY A 215 16.44 17.62 5.68
N ARG A 216 16.56 16.35 5.25
CA ARG A 216 16.19 15.86 3.90
C ARG A 216 15.00 14.91 3.89
N TYR A 217 14.20 14.87 4.95
CA TYR A 217 13.07 13.94 5.08
C TYR A 217 12.11 14.04 3.89
N ASN A 218 11.57 15.23 3.61
CA ASN A 218 10.54 15.42 2.57
C ASN A 218 11.03 15.07 1.15
N VAL A 219 12.27 15.44 0.79
CA VAL A 219 12.81 15.13 -0.55
C VAL A 219 13.08 13.64 -0.70
N SER A 220 13.57 12.98 0.36
CA SER A 220 13.80 11.53 0.38
C SER A 220 12.49 10.77 0.31
N LEU A 221 11.49 11.18 1.09
CA LEU A 221 10.15 10.61 1.07
C LEU A 221 9.54 10.72 -0.33
N GLY A 222 9.60 11.91 -0.94
CA GLY A 222 9.16 12.14 -2.31
C GLY A 222 9.86 11.24 -3.32
N ALA A 223 11.19 11.14 -3.25
CA ALA A 223 11.98 10.31 -4.16
C ALA A 223 11.61 8.82 -4.06
N VAL A 224 11.43 8.29 -2.84
CA VAL A 224 11.04 6.89 -2.64
C VAL A 224 9.59 6.64 -3.09
N ILE A 225 8.67 7.58 -2.89
CA ILE A 225 7.30 7.50 -3.43
C ILE A 225 7.31 7.51 -4.97
N THR A 226 8.17 8.31 -5.59
CA THR A 226 8.34 8.27 -7.05
C THR A 226 8.88 6.91 -7.50
N ALA A 227 9.86 6.35 -6.80
CA ALA A 227 10.40 5.02 -7.08
C ALA A 227 9.32 3.93 -6.93
N TRP A 228 8.48 3.99 -5.88
CA TRP A 228 7.28 3.16 -5.77
C TRP A 228 6.45 3.26 -7.04
N GLY A 229 6.07 4.48 -7.44
CA GLY A 229 5.23 4.72 -8.62
C GLY A 229 5.79 4.04 -9.87
N ILE A 230 7.10 4.18 -10.11
CA ILE A 230 7.81 3.52 -11.22
C ILE A 230 7.66 1.99 -11.13
N GLY A 231 7.91 1.40 -9.96
CA GLY A 231 7.76 -0.04 -9.75
C GLY A 231 6.34 -0.53 -10.02
N ALA A 232 5.33 0.18 -9.49
CA ALA A 232 3.92 -0.16 -9.67
C ALA A 232 3.43 0.00 -11.12
N SER A 233 3.91 1.01 -11.84
CA SER A 233 3.59 1.21 -13.26
C SER A 233 4.22 0.13 -14.14
N LEU A 234 5.51 -0.18 -13.92
CA LEU A 234 6.20 -1.23 -14.67
C LEU A 234 5.62 -2.63 -14.39
N SER A 235 5.15 -2.87 -13.16
CA SER A 235 4.47 -4.12 -12.77
C SER A 235 3.39 -4.53 -13.76
N ASN A 236 2.41 -3.65 -13.99
CA ASN A 236 1.25 -3.96 -14.82
C ASN A 236 1.64 -4.19 -16.28
N LEU A 237 2.61 -3.42 -16.79
CA LEU A 237 3.13 -3.58 -18.14
C LEU A 237 3.80 -4.94 -18.33
N VAL A 238 4.76 -5.28 -17.46
CA VAL A 238 5.52 -6.53 -17.55
C VAL A 238 4.61 -7.73 -17.29
N ALA A 239 3.77 -7.66 -16.26
CA ALA A 239 2.80 -8.71 -15.96
C ALA A 239 1.87 -8.99 -17.14
N GLY A 240 1.35 -7.94 -17.80
CA GLY A 240 0.53 -8.09 -19.00
C GLY A 240 1.25 -8.81 -20.14
N ILE A 241 2.52 -8.46 -20.40
CA ILE A 241 3.35 -9.15 -21.41
C ILE A 241 3.54 -10.62 -21.04
N VAL A 242 3.85 -10.93 -19.77
CA VAL A 242 4.03 -12.30 -19.29
C VAL A 242 2.74 -13.11 -19.42
N VAL A 243 1.58 -12.53 -19.10
CA VAL A 243 0.28 -13.21 -19.27
C VAL A 243 0.02 -13.56 -20.73
N VAL A 244 0.27 -12.63 -21.66
CA VAL A 244 0.04 -12.88 -23.10
C VAL A 244 0.96 -13.98 -23.63
N ALA A 245 2.21 -14.03 -23.17
CA ALA A 245 3.20 -15.00 -23.65
C ALA A 245 3.13 -16.37 -22.95
N PHE A 246 2.83 -16.40 -21.64
CA PHE A 246 3.00 -17.58 -20.79
C PHE A 246 1.79 -17.87 -19.87
N GLY A 247 0.75 -17.05 -19.88
CA GLY A 247 -0.46 -17.23 -19.09
C GLY A 247 -0.41 -16.66 -17.66
N TYR A 248 -1.56 -16.70 -16.97
CA TYR A 248 -1.74 -16.15 -15.61
C TYR A 248 -0.87 -16.82 -14.55
N HIS A 249 -0.81 -18.16 -14.56
CA HIS A 249 0.02 -18.92 -13.62
C HIS A 249 1.50 -18.48 -13.67
N ALA A 250 2.07 -18.34 -14.86
CA ALA A 250 3.45 -17.88 -15.03
C ALA A 250 3.62 -16.44 -14.53
N ALA A 251 2.65 -15.56 -14.77
CA ALA A 251 2.67 -14.19 -14.28
C ALA A 251 2.69 -14.14 -12.74
N PHE A 252 1.82 -14.88 -12.04
CA PHE A 252 1.82 -14.90 -10.57
C PHE A 252 3.12 -15.47 -9.99
N VAL A 253 3.62 -16.57 -10.54
CA VAL A 253 4.91 -17.15 -10.11
C VAL A 253 6.06 -16.17 -10.35
N SER A 254 6.07 -15.45 -11.47
CA SER A 254 7.10 -14.45 -11.75
C SER A 254 7.06 -13.28 -10.76
N LEU A 255 5.86 -12.77 -10.41
CA LEU A 255 5.69 -11.73 -9.41
C LEU A 255 6.08 -12.23 -8.01
N GLY A 256 5.75 -13.48 -7.67
CA GLY A 256 6.19 -14.14 -6.44
C GLY A 256 7.72 -14.29 -6.36
N ALA A 257 8.38 -14.65 -7.46
CA ALA A 257 9.84 -14.71 -7.53
C ALA A 257 10.50 -13.32 -7.35
N ILE A 258 9.91 -12.27 -7.93
CA ILE A 258 10.38 -10.89 -7.74
C ILE A 258 10.19 -10.44 -6.27
N ALA A 259 9.08 -10.81 -5.64
CA ALA A 259 8.87 -10.58 -4.21
C ALA A 259 9.92 -11.31 -3.36
N ALA A 260 10.25 -12.57 -3.69
CA ALA A 260 11.29 -13.35 -3.02
C ALA A 260 12.68 -12.70 -3.18
N ALA A 261 12.99 -12.18 -4.37
CA ALA A 261 14.21 -11.43 -4.62
C ALA A 261 14.25 -10.13 -3.78
N GLY A 262 13.12 -9.42 -3.66
CA GLY A 262 12.97 -8.27 -2.78
C GLY A 262 13.15 -8.61 -1.31
N PHE A 263 12.59 -9.74 -0.86
CA PHE A 263 12.79 -10.27 0.49
C PHE A 263 14.28 -10.53 0.77
N ALA A 264 14.96 -11.25 -0.13
CA ALA A 264 16.39 -11.55 0.00
C ALA A 264 17.23 -10.26 0.02
N LEU A 265 16.95 -9.33 -0.90
CA LEU A 265 17.62 -8.02 -0.92
C LEU A 265 17.46 -7.30 0.42
N TYR A 266 16.23 -7.21 0.93
CA TYR A 266 15.98 -6.51 2.19
C TYR A 266 16.62 -7.23 3.39
N LEU A 267 16.62 -8.57 3.39
CA LEU A 267 17.23 -9.38 4.45
C LEU A 267 18.74 -9.14 4.55
N PHE A 268 19.45 -9.15 3.42
CA PHE A 268 20.91 -9.09 3.38
C PHE A 268 21.47 -7.67 3.31
N ALA A 269 20.79 -6.74 2.62
CA ALA A 269 21.33 -5.41 2.35
C ALA A 269 20.81 -4.32 3.30
N MET A 270 19.62 -4.47 3.89
CA MET A 270 19.07 -3.47 4.80
C MET A 270 19.52 -3.73 6.26
N PRO A 271 20.27 -2.82 6.91
CA PRO A 271 20.54 -2.92 8.34
C PRO A 271 19.28 -2.55 9.16
N GLU A 272 19.25 -2.93 10.44
CA GLU A 272 18.19 -2.44 11.34
C GLU A 272 18.25 -0.91 11.44
N THR A 273 17.12 -0.24 11.25
CA THR A 273 17.03 1.23 11.23
C THR A 273 16.59 1.82 12.56
N ARG A 274 16.23 0.99 13.54
CA ARG A 274 15.91 1.45 14.89
C ARG A 274 17.07 2.29 15.47
N PRO A 275 16.79 3.47 16.05
CA PRO A 275 17.78 4.23 16.81
C PRO A 275 18.28 3.41 18.01
N ALA A 276 19.60 3.24 18.12
CA ALA A 276 20.22 2.60 19.27
C ALA A 276 20.17 3.55 20.48
N GLY A 277 19.35 3.20 21.48
CA GLY A 277 19.41 3.81 22.82
C GLY A 277 18.44 4.94 23.07
N GLU A 278 17.21 4.60 23.45
CA GLU A 278 16.46 5.38 24.44
C GLU A 278 15.84 4.38 25.41
N PRO A 279 16.35 4.26 26.65
CA PRO A 279 15.76 3.40 27.66
C PRO A 279 14.30 3.80 27.91
N LEU A 280 13.42 2.80 27.97
CA LEU A 280 12.05 2.97 28.47
C LEU A 280 12.13 3.39 29.95
N GLY A 281 12.16 4.69 30.24
CA GLY A 281 12.16 5.18 31.63
C GLY A 281 12.89 6.49 31.85
N ALA A 282 12.37 7.60 31.32
CA ALA A 282 12.55 8.90 31.93
C ALA A 282 11.16 9.54 32.01
N GLY A 283 10.44 9.13 33.07
CA GLY A 283 9.26 9.85 33.50
C GLY A 283 9.63 11.32 33.71
N VAL A 284 8.78 12.17 33.18
CA VAL A 284 8.76 13.61 33.39
C VAL A 284 8.75 13.87 34.90
N ASN A 285 9.92 14.17 35.48
CA ASN A 285 9.98 14.92 36.72
C ASN A 285 9.76 16.39 36.34
N GLY A 286 8.53 16.86 36.50
CA GLY A 286 8.21 18.28 36.40
C GLY A 286 8.93 19.06 37.51
N PRO A 287 9.30 20.33 37.27
CA PRO A 287 9.91 21.16 38.30
C PRO A 287 8.89 21.45 39.42
N SER A 288 9.36 21.26 40.65
CA SER A 288 8.75 21.72 41.92
C SER A 288 8.62 23.23 41.99
#